data_AF-A0A7S0CWH0-F1
#
_entry.id   AF-A0A7S0CWH0-F1
#
_cell.length_a   1.000
_cell.length_b   1.000
_cell.length_c   1.000
_cell.angle_alpha   90.00
_cell.angle_beta   90.00
_cell.angle_gamma   90.00
#
_symmetry.space_group_name_H-M   'P 1'
#
loop_
_entity.id
_entity.type
_entity.pdbx_description
1 polymer ?
#
loop_
_entity_poly.entity_id
_entity_poly.type
_entity_poly.pdbx_seq_one_letter_code
_entity_poly.pdbx_strand_id
1 'polypeptide(L)'
;ATRKLSECEAGSRIEGTAIYLPPEVLKGNAATYAADYWALGCLIFQLLAGMPPLRIHKDFDLDSVANRSVSFTVEEKGLFPDHFTPEVKCIIRGLLDKDRAKRLG
;
A
#
# COMPACT_ATOMS: atom_id res chain seq x y z
N ALA A 1 34.87 28.60 -11.64
CA ALA A 1 34.36 27.21 -11.54
C ALA A 1 32.92 27.27 -11.03
N THR A 2 31.96 27.38 -11.95
CA THR A 2 30.52 27.42 -11.64
C THR A 2 30.04 26.01 -11.32
N ARG A 3 29.78 25.76 -10.03
CA ARG A 3 29.18 24.51 -9.54
C ARG A 3 27.74 24.47 -10.08
N LYS A 4 27.51 23.74 -11.17
CA LYS A 4 26.17 23.36 -11.61
C LYS A 4 25.53 22.63 -10.44
N LEU A 5 24.46 23.19 -9.89
CA LEU A 5 23.55 22.47 -9.02
C LEU A 5 22.96 21.38 -9.91
N SER A 6 23.44 20.15 -9.72
CA SER A 6 22.86 18.96 -10.33
C SER A 6 21.39 18.95 -9.99
N GLU A 7 20.56 18.88 -11.02
CA GLU A 7 19.11 18.70 -10.95
C GLU A 7 18.77 17.73 -9.81
N CYS A 8 17.86 18.12 -8.92
CA CYS A 8 17.13 17.16 -8.11
C CYS A 8 16.42 16.24 -9.11
N GLU A 9 17.05 15.14 -9.49
CA GLU A 9 16.34 13.99 -9.98
C GLU A 9 15.27 13.73 -8.92
N ALA A 10 14.01 13.90 -9.29
CA ALA A 10 12.86 13.44 -8.52
C ALA A 10 12.86 11.90 -8.55
N GLY A 11 13.97 11.28 -8.16
CA GLY A 11 14.01 9.91 -7.74
C GLY A 11 13.13 9.85 -6.51
N SER A 12 11.93 9.35 -6.70
CA SER A 12 11.00 8.94 -5.64
C SER A 12 11.81 8.09 -4.66
N ARG A 13 12.38 8.71 -3.63
CA ARG A 13 13.03 8.00 -2.54
C ARG A 13 11.89 7.24 -1.88
N ILE A 14 11.84 5.92 -2.10
CA ILE A 14 10.85 5.05 -1.51
C ILE A 14 11.18 4.99 -0.01
N GLU A 15 10.73 5.99 0.73
CA GLU A 15 10.83 6.06 2.19
C GLU A 15 9.48 5.63 2.76
N GLY A 16 9.37 4.36 3.13
CA GLY A 16 8.19 3.80 3.74
C GLY A 16 8.44 2.36 4.13
N THR A 17 7.78 1.87 5.18
CA THR A 17 7.75 0.42 5.41
C THR A 17 6.98 -0.20 4.25
N ALA A 18 7.62 -1.03 3.43
CA ALA A 18 7.11 -1.49 2.14
C ALA A 18 5.69 -2.10 2.18
N ILE A 19 5.22 -2.55 3.35
CA ILE A 19 3.86 -3.05 3.60
C ILE A 19 2.75 -2.02 3.44
N TYR A 20 3.04 -0.72 3.51
CA TYR A 20 2.03 0.35 3.39
C TYR A 20 2.04 1.04 2.02
N LEU A 21 2.95 0.65 1.13
CA LEU A 21 3.05 1.26 -0.19
C LEU A 21 1.93 0.75 -1.10
N PRO A 22 1.26 1.63 -1.84
CA PRO A 22 0.24 1.20 -2.78
C PRO A 22 0.87 0.56 -4.03
N PRO A 23 0.11 -0.27 -4.77
CA PRO A 23 0.63 -1.03 -5.91
C PRO A 23 1.19 -0.14 -7.02
N GLU A 24 0.69 1.08 -7.21
CA GLU A 24 1.23 2.02 -8.20
C GLU A 24 2.63 2.53 -7.85
N VAL A 25 2.92 2.78 -6.57
CA VAL A 25 4.24 3.25 -6.10
C VAL A 25 5.26 2.13 -6.17
N LEU A 26 4.84 0.90 -5.84
CA LEU A 26 5.68 -0.29 -5.99
C LEU A 26 6.03 -0.60 -7.45
N LYS A 27 5.22 -0.14 -8.41
CA LYS A 27 5.51 -0.19 -9.86
C LYS A 27 6.39 0.97 -10.35
N GLY A 28 6.88 1.83 -9.45
CA GLY A 28 7.71 2.98 -9.79
C GLY A 28 6.93 4.22 -10.25
N ASN A 29 5.61 4.25 -10.12
CA ASN A 29 4.85 5.48 -10.37
C ASN A 29 5.02 6.45 -9.20
N ALA A 30 4.90 7.75 -9.49
CA ALA A 30 4.91 8.76 -8.44
C ALA A 30 3.74 8.56 -7.46
N ALA A 31 4.03 8.70 -6.16
CA ALA A 31 3.02 8.76 -5.12
C ALA A 31 2.10 9.97 -5.35
N THR A 32 0.82 9.80 -5.04
CA THR A 32 -0.21 10.84 -5.13
C THR A 32 -0.99 10.85 -3.82
N TYR A 33 -1.90 11.80 -3.62
CA TYR A 33 -2.79 11.82 -2.45
C TYR A 33 -3.57 10.50 -2.26
N ALA A 34 -3.89 9.81 -3.36
CA ALA A 34 -4.52 8.48 -3.32
C ALA A 34 -3.67 7.42 -2.59
N ALA A 35 -2.35 7.59 -2.53
CA ALA A 35 -1.44 6.68 -1.83
C ALA A 35 -1.66 6.71 -0.30
N ASP A 36 -2.01 7.87 0.25
CA ASP A 36 -2.26 8.02 1.69
C ASP A 36 -3.53 7.26 2.11
N TYR A 37 -4.57 7.24 1.27
CA TYR A 37 -5.78 6.47 1.52
C TYR A 37 -5.54 4.95 1.52
N TRP A 38 -4.63 4.48 0.67
CA TRP A 38 -4.18 3.09 0.71
C TRP A 38 -3.47 2.77 2.03
N ALA A 39 -2.49 3.61 2.41
CA ALA A 39 -1.77 3.44 3.67
C ALA A 39 -2.71 3.48 4.88
N LEU A 40 -3.73 4.35 4.85
CA LEU A 40 -4.79 4.40 5.85
C LEU A 40 -5.60 3.10 5.90
N GLY A 41 -5.97 2.53 4.75
CA GLY A 41 -6.64 1.24 4.68
C GLY A 41 -5.81 0.11 5.31
N CYS A 42 -4.50 0.10 5.04
CA CYS A 42 -3.57 -0.85 5.65
C CYS A 42 -3.48 -0.66 7.17
N LEU A 43 -3.44 0.59 7.65
CA LEU A 43 -3.37 0.91 9.06
C LEU A 43 -4.64 0.52 9.81
N ILE A 44 -5.82 0.87 9.28
CA ILE A 44 -7.11 0.51 9.88
C ILE A 44 -7.23 -1.02 9.98
N PHE A 45 -6.89 -1.74 8.91
CA PHE A 45 -6.86 -3.19 8.95
C PHE A 45 -5.93 -3.70 10.06
N GLN A 46 -4.70 -3.17 10.14
CA GLN A 46 -3.72 -3.59 11.13
C GLN A 46 -4.17 -3.35 12.57
N LEU A 47 -4.80 -2.20 12.84
CA LEU A 47 -5.32 -1.87 14.16
C LEU A 47 -6.45 -2.81 14.60
N LEU A 48 -7.29 -3.24 13.66
CA LEU A 48 -8.46 -4.09 13.94
C LEU A 48 -8.14 -5.59 13.91
N ALA A 49 -7.22 -6.02 13.06
CA ALA A 49 -6.80 -7.42 12.92
C ALA A 49 -5.58 -7.77 13.80
N GLY A 50 -4.87 -6.77 14.31
CA GLY A 50 -3.60 -6.94 15.04
C GLY A 50 -2.39 -7.25 14.15
N MET A 51 -2.57 -7.27 12.83
CA MET A 51 -1.55 -7.60 11.84
C MET A 51 -1.83 -6.90 10.50
N PRO A 52 -0.79 -6.48 9.75
CA PRO A 52 -1.00 -5.79 8.48
C PRO A 52 -1.65 -6.73 7.44
N PRO A 53 -2.38 -6.17 6.45
CA PRO A 53 -3.01 -6.98 5.40
C PRO A 53 -1.97 -7.66 4.51
N LEU A 54 -0.81 -7.02 4.33
CA LEU A 54 0.35 -7.57 3.64
C LEU A 54 1.38 -8.06 4.66
N ARG A 55 1.62 -9.37 4.70
CA ARG A 55 2.69 -9.97 5.50
C ARG A 55 3.96 -10.06 4.66
N ILE A 56 5.03 -9.44 5.13
CA ILE A 56 6.38 -9.62 4.59
C ILE A 56 7.16 -10.52 5.56
N HIS A 57 7.81 -11.56 5.03
CA HIS A 57 8.76 -12.38 5.81
C HIS A 57 10.16 -11.78 5.72
N LYS A 58 10.99 -12.02 6.74
CA LYS A 58 12.28 -11.33 6.95
C LYS A 58 13.29 -11.50 5.81
N ASP A 59 13.11 -12.48 4.94
CA ASP A 59 14.06 -12.85 3.90
C ASP A 59 13.52 -12.51 2.50
N PHE A 60 13.22 -11.24 2.18
CA PHE A 60 12.57 -10.95 0.88
C PHE A 60 12.92 -9.62 0.20
N ASP A 61 13.00 -9.72 -1.12
CA ASP A 61 13.29 -8.71 -2.14
C ASP A 61 12.09 -7.76 -2.38
N LEU A 62 12.34 -6.49 -2.73
CA LEU A 62 11.29 -5.50 -3.06
C LEU A 62 10.36 -5.99 -4.17
N ASP A 63 10.89 -6.75 -5.14
CA ASP A 63 10.13 -7.33 -6.24
C ASP A 63 9.06 -8.32 -5.75
N SER A 64 9.34 -9.04 -4.66
CA SER A 64 8.38 -9.96 -4.05
C SER A 64 7.22 -9.23 -3.37
N VAL A 65 7.50 -8.08 -2.76
CA VAL A 65 6.50 -7.22 -2.12
C VAL A 65 5.64 -6.53 -3.18
N ALA A 66 6.26 -6.05 -4.25
CA ALA A 66 5.57 -5.51 -5.40
C ALA A 66 4.63 -6.55 -6.02
N ASN A 67 5.12 -7.75 -6.32
CA ASN A 67 4.29 -8.84 -6.86
C ASN A 67 3.15 -9.21 -5.91
N ARG A 68 3.40 -9.25 -4.60
CA ARG A 68 2.36 -9.58 -3.63
C ARG A 68 1.34 -8.47 -3.46
N SER A 69 1.73 -7.21 -3.51
CA SER A 69 0.81 -6.06 -3.42
C SER A 69 -0.02 -5.90 -4.70
N VAL A 70 0.57 -6.21 -5.85
CA VAL A 70 -0.15 -6.27 -7.13
C VAL A 70 -1.13 -7.45 -7.17
N SER A 71 -0.76 -8.58 -6.56
CA SER A 71 -1.63 -9.76 -6.51
C SER A 71 -2.69 -9.67 -5.42
N PHE A 72 -2.39 -9.01 -4.30
CA PHE A 72 -3.23 -8.90 -3.11
C PHE A 72 -4.65 -8.51 -3.48
N THR A 73 -5.61 -9.35 -3.16
CA THR A 73 -7.02 -8.98 -3.26
C THR A 73 -7.61 -8.89 -1.87
N VAL A 74 -8.33 -7.80 -1.61
CA VAL A 74 -9.08 -7.62 -0.36
C VAL A 74 -10.16 -8.72 -0.19
N GLU A 75 -10.45 -9.46 -1.25
CA GLU A 75 -11.37 -10.59 -1.27
C GLU A 75 -10.71 -11.94 -0.97
N GLU A 76 -9.41 -11.98 -0.65
CA GLU A 76 -8.73 -13.22 -0.27
C GLU A 76 -9.47 -13.90 0.90
N LYS A 77 -9.84 -15.17 0.67
CA LYS A 77 -10.57 -15.97 1.65
C LYS A 77 -9.72 -16.11 2.92
N GLY A 78 -10.29 -15.68 4.06
CA GLY A 78 -9.59 -15.70 5.36
C GLY A 78 -8.76 -14.45 5.65
N LEU A 79 -8.79 -13.42 4.80
CA LEU A 79 -8.14 -12.15 5.08
C LEU A 79 -8.80 -11.42 6.26
N PHE A 80 -10.13 -11.39 6.29
CA PHE A 80 -10.87 -10.69 7.34
C PHE A 80 -11.19 -11.62 8.51
N PRO A 81 -10.83 -11.23 9.75
CA PRO A 81 -11.28 -11.92 10.96
C PRO A 81 -12.81 -11.96 11.10
N ASP A 82 -13.33 -12.93 11.84
CA ASP A 82 -14.77 -13.12 12.04
C ASP A 82 -15.45 -11.94 12.74
N HIS A 83 -14.71 -11.21 13.60
CA HIS A 83 -15.21 -10.02 14.29
C HIS A 83 -15.34 -8.78 13.41
N PHE A 84 -14.90 -8.82 12.15
CA PHE A 84 -15.06 -7.68 11.25
C PHE A 84 -16.50 -7.56 10.77
N THR A 85 -17.12 -6.43 11.08
CA THR A 85 -18.47 -6.11 10.62
C THR A 85 -18.50 -5.83 9.12
N PRO A 86 -19.67 -5.95 8.46
CA PRO A 86 -19.82 -5.63 7.05
C PRO A 86 -19.36 -4.20 6.70
N GLU A 87 -19.59 -3.24 7.59
CA GLU A 87 -19.24 -1.83 7.41
C GLU A 87 -17.72 -1.64 7.39
N VAL A 88 -17.02 -2.27 8.32
CA VAL A 88 -15.55 -2.26 8.37
C VAL A 88 -14.97 -2.89 7.10
N LYS A 89 -15.52 -4.02 6.67
CA LYS A 89 -15.09 -4.69 5.42
C LYS A 89 -15.34 -3.79 4.19
N CYS A 90 -16.45 -3.06 4.17
CA CYS A 90 -16.77 -2.12 3.10
C CYS A 90 -15.76 -0.97 3.02
N ILE A 91 -15.45 -0.32 4.15
CA ILE A 91 -14.48 0.78 4.23
C ILE A 91 -13.09 0.30 3.80
N ILE A 92 -12.61 -0.84 4.33
CA ILE A 92 -11.29 -1.36 4.00
C ILE A 92 -11.18 -1.73 2.51
N ARG A 93 -12.23 -2.31 1.92
CA ARG A 93 -12.27 -2.58 0.47
C ARG A 93 -12.16 -1.31 -0.37
N GLY A 94 -12.88 -0.26 0.01
CA GLY A 94 -12.80 1.02 -0.70
C GLY A 94 -11.41 1.66 -0.61
N LEU A 95 -10.78 1.64 0.57
CA LEU A 95 -9.46 2.21 0.78
C LEU A 95 -8.34 1.40 0.11
N LEU A 96 -8.49 0.08 0.02
CA LEU A 96 -7.52 -0.84 -0.58
C LEU A 96 -7.87 -1.23 -2.03
N ASP A 97 -8.53 -0.33 -2.77
CA ASP A 97 -8.72 -0.50 -4.22
C ASP A 97 -7.39 -0.28 -4.96
N LYS A 98 -7.05 -1.18 -5.89
CA LYS A 98 -5.85 -1.09 -6.72
C LYS A 98 -5.95 0.05 -7.72
N ASP A 99 -7.15 0.36 -8.19
CA ASP A 99 -7.40 1.49 -9.06
C ASP A 99 -7.56 2.76 -8.21
N ARG A 100 -6.55 3.64 -8.29
CA ARG A 100 -6.54 4.92 -7.58
C ARG A 100 -7.76 5.80 -7.87
N ALA A 101 -8.42 5.63 -9.02
CA ALA A 101 -9.60 6.42 -9.39
C ALA A 101 -10.90 5.87 -8.78
N LYS A 102 -10.90 4.61 -8.33
CA LYS A 102 -12.03 3.96 -7.65
C LYS A 102 -11.82 3.86 -6.14
N ARG A 103 -10.57 4.06 -5.69
CA ARG A 103 -10.18 4.10 -4.29
C ARG A 103 -10.97 5.17 -3.55
N LEU A 104 -11.45 4.83 -2.36
CA LEU A 104 -12.19 5.74 -1.50
C LEU A 104 -11.26 6.87 -1.01
N GLY A 105 -11.57 8.12 -1.37
CA GLY A 105 -10.77 9.32 -1.06
C GLY A 105 -10.52 10.17 -2.30
#